data_AF-C4IH93-F1
#
_entry.id   AF-C4IH93-F1
#
_cell.length_a   1.000
_cell.length_b   1.000
_cell.length_c   1.000
_cell.angle_alpha   90.00
_cell.angle_beta   90.00
_cell.angle_gamma   90.00
#
_symmetry.space_group_name_H-M   'P 1'
#
loop_
_entity.id
_entity.type
_entity.pdbx_description
1 polymer ?
#
loop_
_entity_poly.entity_id
_entity_poly.type
_entity_poly.pdbx_seq_one_letter_code
_entity_poly.pdbx_strand_id
1 'polypeptide(L)' 'MSQAGKGKLNYRCPSCFMRDLDIDMFFDKENEEYYCLRCQFTGKESDVKRLNNMARFRYRKMLDRITDFE' A
#
# COMPACT_ATOMS: atom_id res chain seq x y z
N MET A 1 -16.01 10.70 -5.83
CA MET A 1 -15.31 9.46 -6.24
C MET A 1 -15.74 9.00 -7.64
N SER A 2 -15.79 9.89 -8.64
CA SER A 2 -16.55 9.62 -9.87
C SER A 2 -15.76 9.15 -11.10
N GLN A 3 -14.42 9.22 -11.14
CA GLN A 3 -13.62 8.58 -12.21
C GLN A 3 -12.27 8.03 -11.72
N ALA A 4 -12.37 7.34 -10.61
CA ALA A 4 -11.30 6.58 -10.03
C ALA A 4 -10.79 5.43 -10.94
N GLY A 5 -9.73 5.66 -11.73
CA GLY A 5 -9.14 4.64 -12.61
C GLY A 5 -8.06 3.78 -11.94
N LYS A 6 -7.68 2.65 -12.55
CA LYS A 6 -6.42 1.97 -12.21
C LYS A 6 -5.27 2.92 -12.59
N GLY A 7 -4.53 3.38 -11.59
CA GLY A 7 -3.41 4.31 -11.76
C GLY A 7 -2.23 3.70 -12.50
N LYS A 8 -1.30 4.57 -12.94
CA LYS A 8 -0.08 4.20 -13.69
C LYS A 8 0.84 3.21 -12.94
N LEU A 9 0.73 3.16 -11.61
CA LEU A 9 1.37 2.21 -10.70
C LEU A 9 0.32 1.70 -9.71
N ASN A 10 0.20 0.38 -9.58
CA ASN A 10 -0.67 -0.25 -8.58
C ASN A 10 0.03 -0.25 -7.23
N TYR A 11 -0.09 0.82 -6.45
CA TYR A 11 0.36 0.81 -5.06
C TYR A 11 -0.57 -0.04 -4.21
N ARG A 12 -0.01 -0.79 -3.25
CA ARG A 12 -0.78 -1.50 -2.23
C ARG A 12 -1.09 -0.56 -1.07
N CYS A 13 -2.31 -0.66 -0.53
CA CYS A 13 -2.73 0.20 0.56
C CYS A 13 -1.91 -0.09 1.82
N PRO A 14 -1.19 0.90 2.38
CA PRO A 14 -0.31 0.67 3.54
C PRO A 14 -1.11 0.25 4.79
N SER A 15 -2.32 0.77 4.99
CA SER A 15 -3.15 0.42 6.14
C SER A 15 -3.75 -0.98 6.05
N CYS A 16 -4.16 -1.42 4.84
CA CYS A 16 -4.64 -2.78 4.63
C CYS A 16 -3.49 -3.78 4.67
N PHE A 17 -2.35 -3.43 4.08
CA PHE A 17 -1.17 -4.27 4.05
C PHE A 17 -0.65 -4.59 5.45
N MET A 18 -0.70 -3.62 6.38
CA MET A 18 -0.38 -3.82 7.80
C MET A 18 -1.33 -4.77 8.56
N ARG A 19 -2.45 -5.16 7.94
CA ARG A 19 -3.44 -6.13 8.43
C ARG A 19 -3.44 -7.40 7.56
N ASP A 20 -2.34 -7.65 6.84
CA ASP A 20 -2.14 -8.77 5.91
C ASP A 20 -3.16 -8.82 4.75
N LEU A 21 -3.83 -7.69 4.47
CA LEU A 21 -4.75 -7.54 3.34
C LEU A 21 -4.04 -6.83 2.20
N ASP A 22 -3.87 -7.55 1.11
CA ASP A 22 -3.11 -7.05 -0.03
C ASP A 22 -4.05 -6.53 -1.12
N ILE A 23 -4.29 -5.21 -1.11
CA ILE A 23 -5.32 -4.53 -1.89
C ILE A 23 -4.70 -3.40 -2.72
N ASP A 24 -5.04 -3.38 -4.01
CA ASP A 24 -4.65 -2.30 -4.90
C ASP A 24 -5.38 -1.00 -4.55
N MET A 25 -4.62 0.07 -4.52
CA MET A 25 -5.16 1.41 -4.43
C MET A 25 -5.59 1.89 -5.81
N PHE A 26 -6.62 2.71 -5.80
CA PHE A 26 -7.07 3.43 -6.97
C PHE A 26 -6.47 4.85 -6.96
N PHE A 27 -6.33 5.46 -8.12
CA PHE A 27 -5.68 6.77 -8.28
C PHE A 27 -6.62 7.80 -8.92
N ASP A 28 -6.68 8.97 -8.32
CA ASP A 28 -7.47 10.11 -8.77
C ASP A 28 -6.50 11.11 -9.38
N LYS A 29 -6.62 11.31 -10.69
CA LYS A 29 -5.77 12.23 -11.44
C LYS A 29 -6.08 13.69 -11.14
N GLU A 30 -7.31 14.02 -10.74
CA GLU A 30 -7.71 15.41 -10.49
C GLU A 30 -7.06 15.93 -9.19
N ASN A 31 -7.01 15.07 -8.17
CA ASN A 31 -6.50 15.41 -6.85
C ASN A 31 -5.08 14.89 -6.59
N GLU A 32 -4.53 14.07 -7.51
CA GLU A 32 -3.24 13.39 -7.38
C GLU A 32 -3.15 12.51 -6.12
N GLU A 33 -4.27 11.87 -5.77
CA GLU A 33 -4.43 11.10 -4.55
C GLU A 33 -4.72 9.63 -4.80
N TYR A 34 -4.24 8.79 -3.88
CA TYR A 34 -4.54 7.38 -3.85
C TYR A 34 -5.58 7.10 -2.78
N TYR A 35 -6.57 6.28 -3.12
CA TYR A 35 -7.62 5.85 -2.21
C TYR A 35 -7.74 4.33 -2.17
N CYS A 36 -8.01 3.83 -0.97
CA CYS A 36 -8.33 2.44 -0.73
C CYS A 36 -9.83 2.29 -0.50
N LEU A 37 -10.51 1.49 -1.34
CA LEU A 37 -11.93 1.21 -1.18
C LEU A 37 -12.25 0.37 0.08
N ARG A 38 -11.26 -0.31 0.67
CA ARG A 38 -11.49 -1.19 1.82
C ARG A 38 -11.45 -0.46 3.15
N CYS A 39 -10.43 0.36 3.38
CA CYS A 39 -10.21 1.03 4.66
C CYS A 39 -10.41 2.55 4.61
N GLN A 40 -10.83 3.09 3.45
CA GLN A 40 -11.02 4.53 3.22
C GLN A 40 -9.74 5.37 3.45
N PHE A 41 -8.56 4.73 3.40
CA PHE A 41 -7.31 5.47 3.41
C PHE A 41 -7.23 6.33 2.16
N THR A 42 -6.88 7.59 2.34
CA THR A 42 -6.59 8.57 1.28
C THR A 42 -5.25 9.22 1.57
N GLY A 43 -4.42 9.39 0.54
CA GLY A 43 -3.16 10.10 0.68
C GLY A 43 -2.42 10.30 -0.65
N LYS A 44 -1.45 11.21 -0.64
CA LYS A 44 -0.58 11.46 -1.79
C LYS A 44 0.42 10.33 -2.00
N GLU A 45 1.04 10.29 -3.17
CA GLU A 45 2.04 9.27 -3.51
C GLU A 45 3.20 9.21 -2.49
N SER A 46 3.66 10.37 -2.00
CA SER A 46 4.71 10.47 -1.00
C SER A 46 4.34 9.79 0.32
N ASP A 47 3.10 9.97 0.78
CA ASP A 47 2.60 9.32 2.00
C ASP A 47 2.44 7.81 1.81
N VAL A 48 1.93 7.38 0.66
CA VAL A 48 1.81 5.95 0.33
C VAL A 48 3.18 5.28 0.34
N LYS A 49 4.20 5.89 -0.27
CA LYS A 49 5.59 5.36 -0.27
C LYS A 49 6.19 5.34 1.14
N ARG A 50 6.03 6.43 1.90
CA ARG A 50 6.54 6.53 3.28
C ARG A 50 5.93 5.45 4.18
N LEU A 51 4.61 5.29 4.14
CA LEU A 51 3.92 4.30 4.97
C LEU A 51 4.18 2.86 4.52
N ASN A 52 4.31 2.60 3.21
CA ASN A 52 4.74 1.29 2.73
C ASN A 52 6.17 0.95 3.17
N ASN A 53 7.08 1.92 3.17
CA ASN A 53 8.43 1.73 3.72
C ASN A 53 8.41 1.44 5.22
N MET A 54 7.51 2.08 5.99
CA MET A 54 7.30 1.73 7.39
C MET A 54 6.74 0.32 7.55
N ALA A 55 5.83 -0.13 6.67
CA ALA A 55 5.29 -1.48 6.74
C ALA A 55 6.38 -2.54 6.53
N ARG A 56 7.36 -2.29 5.65
CA ARG A 56 8.51 -3.18 5.44
C ARG A 56 9.32 -3.46 6.71
N PHE A 57 9.31 -2.56 7.69
CA PHE A 57 9.96 -2.80 8.99
C PHE A 57 9.40 -4.04 9.72
N ARG A 58 8.09 -4.32 9.58
CA ARG A 58 7.49 -5.53 10.17
C ARG A 58 7.88 -6.79 9.40
N TYR A 59 7.98 -6.67 8.09
CA TYR A 59 8.14 -7.79 7.16
C TYR A 59 9.61 -8.02 6.78
N ARG A 60 10.59 -7.69 7.66
CA ARG A 60 12.05 -7.67 7.37
C ARG A 60 12.51 -8.83 6.50
N LYS A 61 12.33 -10.05 7.01
CA LYS A 61 12.72 -11.32 6.38
C LYS A 61 11.54 -12.02 5.71
N MET A 62 10.50 -11.29 5.27
CA MET A 62 9.29 -11.90 4.72
C MET A 62 9.57 -12.74 3.46
N LEU A 63 10.61 -12.38 2.70
CA LEU A 63 11.05 -13.15 1.52
C LEU A 63 12.13 -14.19 1.86
N ASP A 64 12.69 -14.15 3.06
CA ASP A 64 13.73 -15.08 3.50
C ASP A 64 13.09 -16.23 4.28
N ARG A 65 13.22 -17.46 3.77
CA ARG A 65 12.91 -18.64 4.57
C ARG A 65 14.06 -18.88 5.55
N ILE A 66 13.80 -18.65 6.84
CA ILE A 66 14.74 -19.05 7.89
C ILE A 66 14.73 -20.58 7.96
N THR A 67 15.81 -21.20 7.46
CA THR A 67 15.99 -22.66 7.46
C THR A 67 16.92 -23.15 8.56
N ASP A 68 17.60 -22.23 9.24
CA ASP A 68 18.58 -22.50 10.28
C ASP A 68 18.21 -21.71 11.55
N PHE A 69 18.25 -22.39 12.70
CA PHE A 69 17.76 -21.88 13.99
C PHE A 69 18.85 -21.90 15.09
N GLU A 70 20.10 -22.22 14.74
CA GLU A 70 21.24 -22.15 15.65
C GLU A 70 21.53 -20.73 16.17
#